data_AF-A0A2E5JXR2-F1
#
_entry.id   AF-A0A2E5JXR2-F1
#
_cell.length_a   1.000
_cell.length_b   1.000
_cell.length_c   1.000
_cell.angle_alpha   90.00
_cell.angle_beta   90.00
_cell.angle_gamma   90.00
#
_symmetry.space_group_name_H-M   'P 1'
#
loop_
_entity.id
_entity.type
_entity.pdbx_description
1 polymer ?
#
loop_
_entity_poly.entity_id
_entity_poly.type
_entity_poly.pdbx_seq_one_letter_code
_entity_poly.pdbx_strand_id
1 'polypeptide(L)' 'MKTIVYTLPNCRGSDALREIWLQDGVNFEERRVDLNQEWLEEARDYGDVVPIIVYPDGSSKEGWDLTGVPG' A
#
# COMPACT_ATOMS: atom_id res chain seq x y z
N MET A 1 11.13 -8.16 -8.91
CA MET A 1 9.85 -8.17 -8.15
C MET A 1 9.19 -6.80 -8.34
N LYS A 2 7.86 -6.73 -8.28
CA LYS A 2 7.11 -5.46 -8.35
C LYS A 2 6.83 -4.97 -6.93
N THR A 3 6.65 -3.67 -6.77
CA THR A 3 6.16 -3.09 -5.52
C THR A 3 4.73 -3.57 -5.27
N ILE A 4 4.44 -4.04 -4.07
CA ILE A 4 3.10 -4.46 -3.64
C ILE A 4 2.54 -3.39 -2.72
N VAL A 5 1.26 -3.06 -2.87
CA VAL A 5 0.56 -2.11 -1.99
C VAL A 5 -0.69 -2.76 -1.44
N TYR A 6 -0.77 -2.89 -0.12
CA TYR A 6 -1.96 -3.34 0.57
C TYR A 6 -2.86 -2.14 0.91
N THR A 7 -4.13 -2.25 0.54
CA THR A 7 -5.10 -1.14 0.67
C THR A 7 -6.43 -1.61 1.22
N LEU A 8 -7.19 -0.67 1.79
CA LEU A 8 -8.60 -0.83 2.17
C LEU A 8 -9.46 0.21 1.43
N PRO A 9 -10.76 -0.08 1.20
CA PRO A 9 -11.72 0.92 0.74
C PRO A 9 -11.89 2.01 1.80
N ASN A 10 -12.23 3.22 1.35
CA ASN A 10 -12.47 4.38 2.21
C ASN A 10 -11.25 4.80 3.06
N CYS A 11 -10.05 4.43 2.64
CA CYS A 11 -8.80 4.92 3.22
C CYS A 11 -8.24 6.04 2.35
N ARG A 12 -8.32 7.29 2.82
CA ARG A 12 -7.85 8.47 2.09
C ARG A 12 -6.37 8.35 1.67
N GLY A 13 -5.53 7.77 2.52
CA GLY A 13 -4.11 7.54 2.21
C GLY A 13 -3.91 6.51 1.09
N SER A 14 -4.68 5.42 1.10
CA SER A 14 -4.65 4.41 0.02
C SER A 14 -5.12 5.00 -1.31
N ASP A 15 -6.17 5.82 -1.27
CA ASP A 15 -6.73 6.45 -2.47
C ASP A 15 -5.75 7.45 -3.09
N ALA A 16 -5.13 8.30 -2.27
CA ALA A 16 -4.16 9.26 -2.75
C ALA A 16 -2.87 8.61 -3.26
N LEU A 17 -2.37 7.58 -2.57
CA LEU A 17 -1.20 6.82 -3.04
C LEU A 17 -1.48 6.23 -4.42
N ARG A 18 -2.64 5.58 -4.59
CA ARG A 18 -3.06 4.99 -5.86
C ARG A 18 -3.16 6.05 -6.96
N GLU A 19 -3.77 7.18 -6.68
CA GLU A 19 -3.91 8.28 -7.64
C GLU A 19 -2.55 8.82 -8.10
N ILE A 20 -1.66 9.16 -7.15
CA ILE A 20 -0.32 9.68 -7.45
C ILE A 20 0.48 8.66 -8.26
N TRP A 21 0.50 7.39 -7.84
CA TRP A 21 1.28 6.36 -8.51
C TRP A 21 0.77 6.02 -9.91
N LEU A 22 -0.55 6.06 -10.12
CA LEU A 22 -1.12 5.94 -11.46
C LEU A 22 -0.76 7.13 -12.35
N GLN A 23 -0.78 8.36 -11.81
CA GLN A 23 -0.37 9.58 -12.52
C GLN A 23 1.12 9.54 -12.90
N ASP A 24 1.97 9.08 -12.00
CA ASP A 24 3.43 8.99 -12.18
C ASP A 24 3.86 7.76 -13.02
N GLY A 25 2.93 6.86 -13.38
CA GLY A 25 3.22 5.66 -14.15
C GLY A 25 4.03 4.61 -13.37
N VAL A 26 3.93 4.60 -12.04
CA VAL A 26 4.58 3.62 -11.18
C VAL A 26 3.93 2.24 -11.41
N ASN A 27 4.75 1.21 -11.62
CA ASN A 27 4.29 -0.17 -11.78
C ASN A 27 4.21 -0.85 -10.41
N PHE A 28 3.00 -1.01 -9.89
CA PHE A 28 2.73 -1.68 -8.62
C PHE A 28 1.60 -2.70 -8.74
N GLU A 29 1.56 -3.64 -7.80
CA GLU A 29 0.45 -4.56 -7.62
C GLU A 29 -0.37 -4.10 -6.42
N GLU A 30 -1.66 -3.82 -6.63
CA GLU A 30 -2.57 -3.50 -5.54
C GLU A 30 -3.22 -4.77 -4.99
N ARG A 31 -3.14 -4.96 -3.67
CA ARG A 31 -3.78 -6.04 -2.93
C ARG A 31 -4.81 -5.47 -1.95
N ARG A 32 -6.08 -5.61 -2.30
CA ARG A 32 -7.22 -5.17 -1.50
C ARG A 32 -7.53 -6.16 -0.38
N VAL A 33 -7.13 -5.84 0.85
CA VAL A 33 -7.19 -6.78 1.98
C VAL A 33 -8.61 -7.01 2.50
N ASP A 34 -9.56 -6.14 2.15
CA ASP A 34 -11.00 -6.35 2.42
C ASP A 34 -11.61 -7.44 1.54
N LEU A 35 -11.01 -7.74 0.39
CA LEU A 35 -11.53 -8.70 -0.59
C LEU A 35 -10.83 -10.06 -0.52
N ASN A 36 -9.69 -10.15 0.17
CA ASN A 36 -8.89 -11.37 0.24
C ASN A 36 -8.25 -11.52 1.62
N GLN A 37 -8.68 -12.56 2.35
CA GLN A 37 -8.17 -12.86 3.69
C GLN A 37 -6.68 -13.23 3.68
N GLU A 38 -6.18 -13.93 2.66
CA GLU A 38 -4.75 -14.27 2.56
C GLU A 38 -3.90 -13.00 2.44
N TRP A 39 -4.36 -12.01 1.68
CA TRP A 39 -3.68 -10.71 1.60
C TRP A 39 -3.77 -9.92 2.89
N LEU A 40 -4.85 -10.05 3.66
CA LEU A 40 -4.95 -9.41 4.98
C LEU A 40 -3.95 -10.03 5.97
N GLU A 41 -3.83 -11.36 5.98
CA GLU A 41 -2.88 -12.07 6.83
C GLU A 41 -1.45 -11.72 6.42
N GLU A 42 -1.15 -11.72 5.13
CA GLU A 42 0.15 -11.31 4.60
C GLU A 42 0.48 -9.83 4.93
N ALA A 43 -0.50 -8.92 4.82
CA ALA A 43 -0.29 -7.50 5.13
C ALA A 43 0.13 -7.27 6.59
N ARG A 44 -0.41 -8.07 7.53
CA ARG A 44 -0.11 -7.98 8.96
C ARG A 44 1.33 -8.34 9.31
N ASP A 45 2.02 -9.05 8.43
CA ASP A 45 3.45 -9.32 8.60
C ASP A 45 4.31 -8.07 8.32
N TYR A 46 3.75 -7.06 7.64
CA TYR A 46 4.47 -5.87 7.19
C TYR A 46 4.09 -4.57 7.91
N GLY A 47 2.92 -4.51 8.55
CA GLY A 47 2.44 -3.34 9.27
C GLY A 47 0.99 -3.47 9.74
N ASP A 48 0.55 -2.49 10.52
CA ASP A 48 -0.79 -2.43 11.11
C ASP A 48 -1.67 -1.35 10.43
N VAL A 49 -1.08 -0.44 9.65
CA VAL A 49 -1.77 0.72 9.07
C VAL A 49 -1.67 0.78 7.56
N VAL A 50 -2.81 0.80 6.87
CA VAL A 50 -2.86 0.98 5.41
C VAL A 50 -2.73 2.46 4.98
N PRO A 51 -2.17 2.72 3.79
CA PRO A 51 -1.59 1.75 2.86
C PRO A 51 -0.26 1.20 3.38
N ILE A 52 0.01 -0.08 3.11
CA ILE A 52 1.31 -0.72 3.37
C ILE A 52 1.99 -0.99 2.04
N ILE A 53 3.17 -0.42 1.85
CA ILE A 53 3.99 -0.55 0.65
C ILE A 53 5.09 -1.57 0.95
N VAL A 54 5.25 -2.58 0.10
CA VAL A 54 6.36 -3.55 0.15
C VAL A 54 7.18 -3.40 -1.12
N TYR A 55 8.44 -3.04 -0.97
CA TYR A 55 9.37 -2.80 -2.06
C TYR A 55 10.06 -4.10 -2.52
N PRO A 56 10.61 -4.16 -3.74
CA PRO A 56 11.27 -5.35 -4.28
C PRO A 56 12.49 -5.83 -3.50
N ASP A 57 13.09 -4.97 -2.65
CA ASP A 57 14.21 -5.30 -1.77
C ASP A 57 13.78 -5.91 -0.44
N GLY A 58 12.46 -6.08 -0.22
CA GLY A 58 11.86 -6.61 1.00
C GLY A 58 11.63 -5.58 2.09
N SER A 59 11.97 -4.30 1.86
CA SER A 59 11.60 -3.23 2.80
C SER A 59 10.11 -2.91 2.73
N SER A 60 9.52 -2.49 3.85
CA SER A 60 8.13 -2.05 3.91
C SER A 60 7.99 -0.65 4.52
N LYS A 61 6.91 0.03 4.15
CA LYS A 61 6.49 1.31 4.72
C LYS A 61 4.97 1.31 4.91
N GLU A 62 4.52 1.65 6.11
CA GLU A 62 3.10 1.82 6.41
C GLU A 62 2.73 3.30 6.51
N GLY A 63 1.46 3.61 6.27
CA GLY A 63 0.94 4.97 6.33
C GLY A 63 1.37 5.84 5.15
N TRP A 64 0.39 6.53 4.56
CA TRP A 64 0.64 7.53 3.54
C TRP A 64 -0.06 8.82 3.93
N ASP A 65 0.72 9.80 4.39
CA ASP A 65 0.22 11.17 4.57
C ASP A 65 0.42 11.98 3.29
N LEU A 66 -0.59 12.79 2.97
CA LEU A 66 -0.73 13.57 1.74
C LEU A 66 0.35 14.67 1.59
N THR A 67 1.24 14.79 2.57
CA THR A 67 2.32 15.77 2.64
C THR A 67 3.64 15.26 2.04
N GLY A 68 3.70 13.98 1.63
CA GLY A 68 4.94 13.36 1.13
C GLY A 68 5.93 13.00 2.25
N VAL A 69 5.52 13.08 3.51
CA VAL A 69 6.33 12.71 4.67
C VAL A 69 5.85 11.34 5.17
N PRO A 70 6.74 10.37 5.45
CA PRO A 70 6.37 9.18 6.21
C PRO A 70 5.76 9.59 7.56
N GLY A 71 4.64 8.98 7.93
CA GLY A 71 4.13 9.04 9.31
C GLY A 71 5.05 8.30 10.27
#